data_AF-A0A2A6B4W0-F1
#
_entry.id   AF-A0A2A6B4W0-F1
#
_cell.length_a   1.000
_cell.length_b   1.000
_cell.length_c   1.000
_cell.angle_alpha   90.00
_cell.angle_beta   90.00
_cell.angle_gamma   90.00
#
_symmetry.space_group_name_H-M   'P 1'
#
loop_
_entity.id
_entity.type
_entity.pdbx_description
1 polymer ?
#
loop_
_entity_poly.entity_id
_entity_poly.type
_entity_poly.pdbx_seq_one_letter_code
_entity_poly.pdbx_strand_id
1 'polypeptide(L)'
;MCLLMHLTVAVPLLVSALPIPRLTCDCVYKGQIFAHGLLGLMLTVWPSCLLAWTVEGDFHELHSFMQSYVGVFHLAIAASIFYHGPGKQGRSFIFARLLSAFFCLFTRLFAAYHLSEKSTRGLLISAEEETSDERLTALCAETTRYAEGKTSPYLMNALYADAAMAFCYALFHFAFPQNILKLVIKPSLDLDSHHYMWCRVFGALWLTPAVGSLIAVHAPPAFQLTHLLQRLVVQVGIFVLHVYGHWIINVFSPNHITAFMIAGFFMSFHISTFYRYKKAFAAEPKSNISARVEIKKMR
;
A
#
# COMPACT_ATOMS: atom_id res chain seq x y z
N MET A 1 12.45 -28.04 1.90
CA MET A 1 12.83 -26.61 1.76
C MET A 1 11.65 -25.64 1.69
N CYS A 2 10.56 -25.92 0.97
CA CYS A 2 9.44 -24.96 0.82
C CYS A 2 8.67 -24.68 2.13
N LEU A 3 8.41 -25.71 2.95
CA LEU A 3 7.85 -25.55 4.30
C LEU A 3 8.75 -24.70 5.21
N LEU A 4 10.07 -24.83 5.04
CA LEU A 4 11.05 -24.02 5.77
C LEU A 4 10.94 -22.55 5.34
N MET A 5 10.79 -22.26 4.04
CA MET A 5 10.57 -20.89 3.55
C MET A 5 9.26 -20.28 4.06
N HIS A 6 8.17 -21.04 4.03
CA HIS A 6 6.89 -20.61 4.60
C HIS A 6 6.99 -20.42 6.12
N LEU A 7 7.66 -21.31 6.85
CA LEU A 7 7.93 -21.17 8.28
C LEU A 7 8.80 -19.94 8.58
N THR A 8 9.84 -19.69 7.79
CA THR A 8 10.73 -18.54 7.99
C THR A 8 10.04 -17.20 7.80
N VAL A 9 8.93 -17.16 7.06
CA VAL A 9 8.10 -15.96 6.89
C VAL A 9 6.94 -15.93 7.87
N ALA A 10 6.25 -17.06 8.07
CA ALA A 10 5.07 -17.19 8.90
C ALA A 10 5.40 -17.04 10.38
N VAL A 11 6.52 -17.60 10.87
CA VAL A 11 6.92 -17.52 12.27
C VAL A 11 7.18 -16.07 12.69
N PRO A 12 7.97 -15.25 11.97
CA PRO A 12 8.13 -13.84 12.29
C PRO A 12 6.82 -13.04 12.21
N LEU A 13 5.94 -13.32 11.23
CA LEU A 13 4.61 -12.69 11.13
C LEU A 13 3.72 -13.03 12.34
N LEU A 14 3.63 -14.30 12.72
CA LEU A 14 2.88 -14.78 13.88
C LEU A 14 3.44 -14.21 15.19
N VAL A 15 4.76 -14.29 15.39
CA VAL A 15 5.44 -13.73 16.56
C VAL A 15 5.22 -12.21 16.66
N SER A 16 5.11 -11.53 15.52
CA SER A 16 4.85 -10.09 15.49
C SER A 16 3.39 -9.67 15.69
N ALA A 17 2.45 -10.63 15.60
CA ALA A 17 1.01 -10.41 15.75
C ALA A 17 0.48 -10.89 17.10
N LEU A 18 1.18 -11.80 17.78
CA LEU A 18 0.78 -12.31 19.09
C LEU A 18 1.16 -11.30 20.20
N PRO A 19 0.23 -10.94 21.09
CA PRO A 19 0.52 -10.11 22.26
C PRO A 19 1.25 -10.96 23.30
N ILE A 20 2.52 -11.27 23.05
CA ILE A 20 3.34 -12.04 23.99
C ILE A 20 3.85 -11.08 25.08
N PRO A 21 3.42 -11.22 26.34
CA PRO A 21 3.67 -10.23 27.40
C PRO A 21 5.15 -10.04 27.79
N ARG A 22 6.08 -10.81 27.20
CA ARG A 22 7.54 -10.73 27.42
C ARG A 22 8.34 -10.20 26.22
N LEU A 23 7.70 -9.97 25.07
CA LEU A 23 8.39 -9.40 23.91
C LEU A 23 8.39 -7.87 24.01
N THR A 24 9.57 -7.27 24.01
CA THR A 24 9.71 -5.81 23.98
C THR A 24 9.13 -5.25 22.67
N CYS A 25 8.58 -4.03 22.72
CA CYS A 25 8.08 -3.33 21.53
C CYS A 25 9.11 -3.32 20.38
N ASP A 26 10.40 -3.24 20.70
CA ASP A 26 11.50 -3.24 19.74
C ASP A 26 11.67 -4.58 19.01
N CYS A 27 11.50 -5.69 19.71
CA CYS A 27 11.61 -7.02 19.12
C CYS A 27 10.43 -7.32 18.18
N VAL A 28 9.21 -6.94 18.57
CA VAL A 28 8.01 -7.05 17.71
C VAL A 28 8.19 -6.18 16.47
N TYR A 29 8.63 -4.93 16.65
CA TYR A 29 8.90 -3.98 15.57
C TYR A 29 9.94 -4.50 14.57
N LYS A 30 11.11 -4.94 15.04
CA LYS A 30 12.16 -5.54 14.19
C LYS A 30 11.66 -6.80 13.50
N GLY A 31 10.87 -7.62 14.20
CA GLY A 31 10.22 -8.80 13.65
C GLY A 31 9.30 -8.47 12.48
N GLN A 32 8.47 -7.42 12.58
CA GLN A 32 7.59 -6.98 11.47
C GLN A 32 8.38 -6.50 10.25
N ILE A 33 9.44 -5.71 10.47
CA ILE A 33 10.31 -5.24 9.39
C ILE A 33 10.95 -6.43 8.69
N PHE A 34 11.53 -7.36 9.47
CA PHE A 34 12.16 -8.55 8.93
C PHE A 34 11.16 -9.42 8.16
N ALA A 35 9.98 -9.67 8.72
CA ALA A 35 8.98 -10.53 8.10
C ALA A 35 8.47 -9.95 6.77
N HIS A 36 8.09 -8.67 6.76
CA HIS A 36 7.62 -8.01 5.54
C HIS A 36 8.75 -7.77 4.54
N GLY A 37 9.96 -7.45 5.01
CA GLY A 37 11.13 -7.26 4.15
C GLY A 37 11.54 -8.56 3.47
N LEU A 38 11.63 -9.66 4.22
CA LEU A 38 11.97 -10.98 3.69
C LEU A 38 10.89 -11.48 2.74
N LEU A 39 9.62 -11.44 3.14
CA LEU A 39 8.51 -11.86 2.26
C LEU A 39 8.47 -11.01 0.99
N GLY A 40 8.63 -9.69 1.11
CA GLY A 40 8.66 -8.78 -0.02
C GLY A 40 9.80 -9.10 -0.99
N LEU A 41 11.01 -9.31 -0.47
CA LEU A 41 12.17 -9.68 -1.27
C LEU A 41 11.97 -11.02 -1.97
N MET A 42 11.48 -12.04 -1.24
CA MET A 42 11.23 -13.36 -1.81
C MET A 42 10.17 -13.32 -2.90
N LEU A 43 9.06 -12.61 -2.69
CA LEU A 43 8.02 -12.46 -3.72
C LEU A 43 8.49 -11.65 -4.93
N THR A 44 9.36 -10.65 -4.76
CA THR A 44 9.83 -9.82 -5.87
C THR A 44 10.96 -10.48 -6.66
N VAL A 45 11.85 -11.23 -6.01
CA VAL A 45 13.05 -11.82 -6.65
C VAL A 45 12.82 -13.29 -7.05
N TRP A 46 12.13 -14.06 -6.21
CA TRP A 46 11.92 -15.49 -6.43
C TRP A 46 10.50 -15.96 -6.04
N PRO A 47 9.45 -15.40 -6.65
CA PRO A 47 8.06 -15.74 -6.32
C PRO A 47 7.73 -17.22 -6.52
N SER A 48 8.32 -17.85 -7.54
CA SER A 48 8.10 -19.26 -7.86
C SER A 48 8.50 -20.20 -6.71
N CYS A 49 9.49 -19.82 -5.89
CA CYS A 49 9.90 -20.63 -4.74
C CYS A 49 8.82 -20.72 -3.65
N LEU A 50 7.90 -19.75 -3.59
CA LEU A 50 6.83 -19.74 -2.60
C LEU A 50 5.58 -20.46 -3.10
N LEU A 51 5.16 -20.25 -4.36
CA LEU A 51 3.83 -20.68 -4.79
C LEU A 51 3.79 -21.79 -5.84
N ALA A 52 4.87 -22.02 -6.60
CA ALA A 52 4.85 -23.01 -7.69
C ALA A 52 4.48 -24.42 -7.23
N TRP A 53 4.81 -24.76 -5.97
CA TRP A 53 4.52 -26.07 -5.37
C TRP A 53 3.14 -26.16 -4.72
N THR A 54 2.42 -25.05 -4.58
CA THR A 54 1.09 -24.97 -3.95
C THR A 54 -0.05 -24.90 -4.96
N VAL A 55 0.28 -24.72 -6.24
CA VAL A 55 -0.67 -24.64 -7.34
C VAL A 55 -0.62 -25.96 -8.09
N GLU A 56 -1.74 -26.65 -8.17
CA GLU A 56 -1.89 -27.80 -9.07
C GLU A 56 -2.09 -27.27 -10.50
N GLY A 57 -1.17 -27.59 -11.42
CA GLY A 57 -1.21 -27.17 -12.83
C GLY A 57 0.09 -26.54 -13.34
N ASP A 58 0.06 -26.01 -14.57
CA ASP A 58 1.22 -25.39 -15.22
C ASP A 58 1.54 -24.01 -14.64
N PHE A 59 2.39 -23.98 -13.62
CA PHE A 59 2.89 -22.73 -13.03
C PHE A 59 4.12 -22.20 -13.80
N HIS A 60 3.87 -21.33 -14.78
CA HIS A 60 4.91 -20.73 -15.60
C HIS A 60 5.35 -19.30 -15.17
N GLU A 61 6.34 -18.74 -15.88
CA GLU A 61 7.02 -17.49 -15.56
C GLU A 61 6.09 -16.28 -15.40
N LEU A 62 5.01 -16.19 -16.18
CA LEU A 62 4.04 -15.09 -16.08
C LEU A 62 3.31 -15.06 -14.72
N HIS A 63 2.96 -16.22 -14.15
CA HIS A 63 2.38 -16.29 -12.81
C HIS A 63 3.34 -15.73 -11.76
N SER A 64 4.61 -16.13 -11.87
CA SER A 64 5.71 -15.68 -11.01
C SER A 64 5.89 -14.16 -11.12
N PHE A 65 5.88 -13.63 -12.35
CA PHE A 65 5.99 -12.21 -12.59
C PHE A 65 4.83 -11.42 -11.99
N MET A 66 3.58 -11.86 -12.17
CA MET A 66 2.42 -11.18 -11.59
C MET A 66 2.45 -11.17 -10.06
N GLN A 67 2.99 -12.21 -9.43
CA GLN A 67 3.18 -12.26 -7.97
C GLN A 67 4.21 -11.25 -7.47
N SER A 68 5.20 -10.90 -8.30
CA SER A 68 6.25 -9.94 -7.93
C SER A 68 5.70 -8.58 -7.54
N TYR A 69 4.54 -8.20 -8.12
CA TYR A 69 3.82 -6.99 -7.76
C TYR A 69 3.38 -6.98 -6.29
N VAL A 70 3.03 -8.14 -5.71
CA VAL A 70 2.68 -8.24 -4.28
C VAL A 70 3.88 -8.00 -3.39
N GLY A 71 5.06 -8.48 -3.79
CA GLY A 71 6.30 -8.29 -3.04
C GLY A 71 6.64 -6.82 -2.82
N VAL A 72 6.36 -5.97 -3.82
CA VAL A 72 6.58 -4.53 -3.75
C VAL A 72 5.76 -3.86 -2.62
N PHE A 73 4.52 -4.29 -2.39
CA PHE A 73 3.71 -3.77 -1.29
C PHE A 73 4.27 -4.18 0.08
N HIS A 74 4.80 -5.41 0.20
CA HIS A 74 5.45 -5.85 1.43
C HIS A 74 6.76 -5.10 1.71
N LEU A 75 7.58 -4.86 0.68
CA LEU A 75 8.78 -4.03 0.80
C LEU A 75 8.44 -2.60 1.24
N ALA A 76 7.36 -2.03 0.69
CA ALA A 76 6.90 -0.71 1.10
C ALA A 76 6.43 -0.67 2.55
N ILE A 77 5.72 -1.70 3.02
CA ILE A 77 5.34 -1.82 4.44
C ILE A 77 6.59 -1.91 5.32
N ALA A 78 7.57 -2.74 4.96
CA ALA A 78 8.81 -2.86 5.71
C ALA A 78 9.59 -1.53 5.79
N ALA A 79 9.71 -0.81 4.66
CA ALA A 79 10.34 0.49 4.60
C ALA A 79 9.61 1.56 5.44
N SER A 80 8.27 1.56 5.39
CA SER A 80 7.40 2.44 6.18
C SER A 80 7.61 2.21 7.68
N ILE A 81 7.58 0.95 8.11
CA ILE A 81 7.80 0.58 9.51
C ILE A 81 9.22 1.00 9.93
N PHE A 82 10.24 0.65 9.14
CA PHE A 82 11.64 1.01 9.40
C PHE A 82 11.85 2.52 9.58
N TYR A 83 11.18 3.35 8.78
CA TYR A 83 11.30 4.81 8.84
C TYR A 83 10.57 5.43 10.04
N HIS A 84 9.50 4.80 10.54
CA HIS A 84 8.68 5.35 11.63
C HIS A 84 9.26 5.11 13.04
N GLY A 85 10.10 4.09 13.21
CA GLY A 85 10.64 3.71 14.52
C GLY A 85 9.64 2.96 15.41
N PRO A 86 10.11 2.35 16.52
CA PRO A 86 9.24 1.66 17.47
C PRO A 86 8.31 2.66 18.19
N GLY A 87 7.01 2.37 18.21
CA GLY A 87 6.07 2.99 19.16
C GLY A 87 5.03 3.99 18.65
N LYS A 88 4.80 4.16 17.34
CA LYS A 88 3.79 5.13 16.84
C LYS A 88 2.93 4.65 15.66
N GLN A 89 2.62 3.36 15.55
CA GLN A 89 1.59 2.95 14.59
C GLN A 89 0.21 3.38 15.13
N GLY A 90 -0.38 4.40 14.51
CA GLY A 90 -1.73 4.85 14.85
C GLY A 90 -2.74 3.71 14.65
N ARG A 91 -3.78 3.65 15.50
CA ARG A 91 -4.86 2.65 15.41
C ARG A 91 -5.47 2.58 14.00
N SER A 92 -5.50 3.70 13.28
CA SER A 92 -5.96 3.81 11.90
C SER A 92 -5.10 3.05 10.88
N PHE A 93 -3.79 2.88 11.13
CA PHE A 93 -2.92 2.07 10.28
C PHE A 93 -3.16 0.56 10.50
N ILE A 94 -3.41 0.18 11.75
CA ILE A 94 -3.84 -1.19 12.08
C ILE A 94 -5.20 -1.46 11.42
N PHE A 95 -6.13 -0.51 11.49
CA PHE A 95 -7.43 -0.60 10.80
C PHE A 95 -7.29 -0.71 9.28
N ALA A 96 -6.48 0.13 8.63
CA ALA A 96 -6.27 0.03 7.18
C ALA A 96 -5.59 -1.29 6.76
N ARG A 97 -4.65 -1.79 7.58
CA ARG A 97 -4.03 -3.11 7.37
C ARG A 97 -5.03 -4.25 7.58
N LEU A 98 -5.87 -4.17 8.60
CA LEU A 98 -6.93 -5.15 8.85
C LEU A 98 -8.00 -5.10 7.77
N LEU A 99 -8.39 -3.92 7.31
CA LEU A 99 -9.35 -3.73 6.22
C LEU A 99 -8.78 -4.26 4.91
N SER A 100 -7.51 -4.01 4.60
CA SER A 100 -6.89 -4.57 3.41
C SER A 100 -6.62 -6.07 3.52
N ALA A 101 -6.26 -6.57 4.70
CA ALA A 101 -6.14 -8.01 4.95
C ALA A 101 -7.51 -8.69 4.85
N PHE A 102 -8.56 -8.05 5.36
CA PHE A 102 -9.95 -8.46 5.21
C PHE A 102 -10.34 -8.44 3.74
N PHE A 103 -10.07 -7.40 2.96
CA PHE A 103 -10.37 -7.40 1.53
C PHE A 103 -9.51 -8.39 0.75
N CYS A 104 -8.24 -8.62 1.09
CA CYS A 104 -7.43 -9.65 0.45
C CYS A 104 -7.94 -11.06 0.77
N LEU A 105 -8.28 -11.32 2.03
CA LEU A 105 -8.87 -12.58 2.49
C LEU A 105 -10.26 -12.76 1.89
N PHE A 106 -11.10 -11.74 1.92
CA PHE A 106 -12.40 -11.68 1.29
C PHE A 106 -12.24 -11.92 -0.20
N THR A 107 -11.30 -11.30 -0.92
CA THR A 107 -11.10 -11.55 -2.36
C THR A 107 -10.64 -12.98 -2.64
N ARG A 108 -9.80 -13.57 -1.78
CA ARG A 108 -9.39 -14.99 -1.89
C ARG A 108 -10.55 -15.94 -1.59
N LEU A 109 -11.37 -15.64 -0.58
CA LEU A 109 -12.59 -16.37 -0.23
C LEU A 109 -13.69 -16.15 -1.28
N PHE A 110 -13.78 -14.97 -1.87
CA PHE A 110 -14.71 -14.59 -2.94
C PHE A 110 -14.28 -15.22 -4.26
N ALA A 111 -12.98 -15.41 -4.51
CA ALA A 111 -12.47 -16.21 -5.63
C ALA A 111 -12.81 -17.71 -5.44
N ALA A 112 -12.74 -18.23 -4.21
CA ALA A 112 -13.20 -19.57 -3.87
C ALA A 112 -14.73 -19.72 -3.93
N TYR A 113 -15.48 -18.67 -3.57
CA TYR A 113 -16.95 -18.61 -3.56
C TYR A 113 -17.56 -18.27 -4.93
N HIS A 114 -16.86 -17.53 -5.80
CA HIS A 114 -17.30 -17.27 -7.18
C HIS A 114 -17.15 -18.47 -8.12
N LEU A 115 -16.54 -19.57 -7.64
CA LEU A 115 -16.70 -20.88 -8.25
C LEU A 115 -18.06 -21.52 -7.92
N SER A 116 -18.83 -21.02 -6.94
CA SER A 116 -20.07 -21.67 -6.49
C SER A 116 -21.37 -20.93 -6.78
N GLU A 117 -21.49 -19.58 -6.75
CA GLU A 117 -22.76 -18.97 -7.19
C GLU A 117 -22.75 -17.44 -7.36
N LYS A 118 -23.74 -16.96 -8.13
CA LYS A 118 -23.93 -15.57 -8.58
C LYS A 118 -24.78 -14.72 -7.61
N SER A 119 -24.28 -13.49 -7.40
CA SER A 119 -24.97 -12.19 -7.45
C SER A 119 -25.93 -11.75 -6.32
N THR A 120 -25.66 -10.56 -5.75
CA THR A 120 -26.67 -9.49 -5.52
C THR A 120 -26.02 -8.12 -5.18
N ARG A 121 -26.64 -7.02 -5.67
CA ARG A 121 -26.47 -5.58 -5.30
C ARG A 121 -27.06 -5.33 -3.89
N GLY A 122 -26.76 -4.33 -3.06
CA GLY A 122 -26.08 -3.01 -3.12
C GLY A 122 -26.83 -2.07 -2.15
N LEU A 123 -26.17 -1.25 -1.32
CA LEU A 123 -26.83 -0.37 -0.33
C LEU A 123 -26.25 1.06 -0.33
N LEU A 124 -27.14 2.06 -0.24
CA LEU A 124 -26.86 3.50 -0.08
C LEU A 124 -26.65 3.85 1.41
N ILE A 125 -25.78 4.83 1.69
CA ILE A 125 -25.66 5.46 3.01
C ILE A 125 -25.88 6.97 2.82
N SER A 126 -26.79 7.53 3.62
CA SER A 126 -27.04 8.96 3.78
C SER A 126 -25.98 9.59 4.70
N ALA A 127 -25.56 10.82 4.37
CA ALA A 127 -24.68 11.63 5.20
C ALA A 127 -25.51 12.51 6.15
N GLU A 128 -25.04 12.63 7.38
CA GLU A 128 -25.54 13.60 8.37
C GLU A 128 -24.37 14.55 8.73
N GLU A 129 -24.68 15.85 8.81
CA GLU A 129 -23.75 16.93 9.12
C GLU A 129 -23.53 17.03 10.63
N GLU A 130 -22.28 17.27 11.05
CA GLU A 130 -22.00 17.86 12.35
C GLU A 130 -20.85 18.87 12.26
N THR A 131 -21.12 20.06 12.80
CA THR A 131 -20.18 21.17 13.02
C THR A 131 -19.64 21.08 14.45
N SER A 132 -18.33 20.96 14.62
CA SER A 132 -17.66 21.09 15.92
C SER A 132 -16.50 22.09 15.87
N ASP A 133 -16.29 22.83 16.96
CA ASP A 133 -15.24 23.85 17.16
C ASP A 133 -13.80 23.33 16.97
N GLU A 134 -13.60 22.00 17.00
CA GLU A 134 -12.33 21.37 16.64
C GLU A 134 -11.98 21.58 15.17
N ARG A 135 -12.99 21.62 14.29
CA ARG A 135 -12.84 21.93 12.87
C ARG A 135 -12.39 23.36 12.64
N LEU A 136 -12.91 24.32 13.41
CA LEU A 136 -12.47 25.72 13.38
C LEU A 136 -11.01 25.87 13.81
N THR A 137 -10.59 25.16 14.86
CA THR A 137 -9.21 25.19 15.33
C THR A 137 -8.24 24.54 14.33
N ALA A 138 -8.65 23.44 13.69
CA ALA A 138 -7.89 22.80 12.62
C ALA A 138 -7.79 23.68 11.37
N LEU A 139 -8.89 24.34 10.97
CA LEU A 139 -8.93 25.29 9.86
C LEU A 139 -8.04 26.51 10.12
N CYS A 140 -8.04 27.06 11.33
CA CYS A 140 -7.13 28.14 11.72
C CYS A 140 -5.66 27.70 11.61
N ALA A 141 -5.30 26.51 12.11
CA ALA A 141 -3.95 25.96 11.99
C ALA A 141 -3.54 25.67 10.54
N GLU A 142 -4.47 25.28 9.68
CA GLU A 142 -4.28 25.10 8.23
C GLU A 142 -4.07 26.43 7.52
N THR A 143 -4.85 27.45 7.88
CA THR A 143 -4.77 28.80 7.31
C THR A 143 -3.48 29.51 7.71
N THR A 144 -3.01 29.35 8.95
CA THR A 144 -1.70 29.86 9.40
C THR A 144 -0.55 29.20 8.63
N ARG A 145 -0.62 27.89 8.35
CA ARG A 145 0.39 27.19 7.55
C ARG A 145 0.42 27.66 6.09
N TYR A 146 -0.74 27.98 5.53
CA TYR A 146 -0.88 28.58 4.20
C TYR A 146 -0.27 29.99 4.16
N ALA A 147 -0.56 30.83 5.16
CA ALA A 147 -0.03 32.19 5.28
C ALA A 147 1.50 32.22 5.46
N GLU A 148 2.08 31.19 6.10
CA GLU A 148 3.53 31.05 6.28
C GLU A 148 4.26 30.49 5.03
N GLY A 149 3.55 30.21 3.94
CA GLY A 149 4.12 29.63 2.71
C GLY A 149 4.64 28.20 2.87
N LYS A 150 4.26 27.51 3.96
CA LYS A 150 4.71 26.15 4.30
C LYS A 150 3.85 25.05 3.68
N THR A 151 2.68 25.38 3.15
CA THR A 151 1.77 24.46 2.46
C THR A 151 1.31 25.04 1.12
N SER A 152 0.93 24.19 0.16
CA SER A 152 0.31 24.61 -1.11
C SER A 152 -0.97 23.81 -1.36
N PRO A 153 -1.95 24.34 -2.11
CA PRO A 153 -3.18 23.61 -2.45
C PRO A 153 -2.88 22.26 -3.12
N TYR A 154 -1.80 22.20 -3.90
CA TYR A 154 -1.28 20.97 -4.47
C TYR A 154 -0.91 19.93 -3.40
N LEU A 155 -0.19 20.33 -2.34
CA LEU A 155 0.23 19.43 -1.27
C LEU A 155 -0.96 18.92 -0.44
N MET A 156 -1.97 19.78 -0.25
CA MET A 156 -3.19 19.45 0.47
C MET A 156 -4.07 18.45 -0.27
N ASN A 157 -4.11 18.57 -1.61
CA ASN A 157 -4.91 17.69 -2.46
C ASN A 157 -4.15 16.46 -2.96
N ALA A 158 -2.83 16.39 -2.77
CA ALA A 158 -2.03 15.27 -3.28
C ALA A 158 -2.44 13.92 -2.68
N LEU A 159 -2.76 13.86 -1.39
CA LEU A 159 -3.23 12.62 -0.76
C LEU A 159 -4.64 12.23 -1.21
N TYR A 160 -5.53 13.20 -1.46
CA TYR A 160 -6.84 12.92 -2.07
C TYR A 160 -6.71 12.42 -3.51
N ALA A 161 -5.81 13.02 -4.30
CA ALA A 161 -5.52 12.59 -5.67
C ALA A 161 -4.94 11.17 -5.69
N ASP A 162 -4.00 10.86 -4.79
CA ASP A 162 -3.49 9.50 -4.62
C ASP A 162 -4.59 8.51 -4.23
N ALA A 163 -5.46 8.88 -3.29
CA ALA A 163 -6.59 8.04 -2.90
C ALA A 163 -7.51 7.74 -4.10
N ALA A 164 -7.90 8.76 -4.86
CA ALA A 164 -8.76 8.62 -6.03
C ALA A 164 -8.12 7.73 -7.11
N MET A 165 -6.83 7.96 -7.42
CA MET A 165 -6.10 7.14 -8.39
C MET A 165 -5.99 5.69 -7.92
N ALA A 166 -5.66 5.46 -6.64
CA ALA A 166 -5.59 4.12 -6.07
C ALA A 166 -6.96 3.40 -6.09
N PHE A 167 -8.06 4.11 -5.83
CA PHE A 167 -9.41 3.56 -5.98
C PHE A 167 -9.73 3.20 -7.43
N CYS A 168 -9.37 4.04 -8.41
CA CYS A 168 -9.54 3.72 -9.82
C CYS A 168 -8.75 2.45 -10.20
N TYR A 169 -7.50 2.34 -9.75
CA TYR A 169 -6.68 1.14 -9.94
C TYR A 169 -7.35 -0.09 -9.34
N ALA A 170 -7.81 -0.01 -8.09
CA ALA A 170 -8.54 -1.11 -7.45
C ALA A 170 -9.77 -1.50 -8.26
N LEU A 171 -10.63 -0.53 -8.59
CA LEU A 171 -11.87 -0.74 -9.32
C LEU A 171 -11.65 -1.44 -10.67
N PHE A 172 -10.74 -0.92 -11.50
CA PHE A 172 -10.52 -1.48 -12.82
C PHE A 172 -9.94 -2.91 -12.76
N HIS A 173 -8.98 -3.16 -11.87
CA HIS A 173 -8.37 -4.48 -11.74
C HIS A 173 -9.33 -5.52 -11.14
N PHE A 174 -10.26 -5.10 -10.29
CA PHE A 174 -11.34 -5.96 -9.80
C PHE A 174 -12.40 -6.26 -10.85
N ALA A 175 -12.90 -5.22 -11.52
CA ALA A 175 -14.05 -5.31 -12.41
C ALA A 175 -13.69 -5.90 -13.77
N PHE A 176 -12.49 -5.62 -14.29
CA PHE A 176 -12.10 -5.94 -15.66
C PHE A 176 -10.73 -6.62 -15.79
N PRO A 177 -10.39 -7.64 -14.97
CA PRO A 177 -9.07 -8.26 -15.01
C PRO A 177 -8.77 -8.92 -16.36
N GLN A 178 -9.76 -9.52 -17.03
CA GLN A 178 -9.56 -10.13 -18.34
C GLN A 178 -9.22 -9.08 -19.40
N ASN A 179 -9.94 -7.96 -19.43
CA ASN A 179 -9.70 -6.89 -20.40
C ASN A 179 -8.33 -6.25 -20.19
N ILE A 180 -7.95 -6.00 -18.93
CA ILE A 180 -6.63 -5.45 -18.59
C ILE A 180 -5.53 -6.40 -19.04
N LEU A 181 -5.60 -7.68 -18.69
CA LEU A 181 -4.54 -8.62 -19.04
C LEU A 181 -4.47 -8.87 -20.54
N LYS A 182 -5.59 -9.01 -21.24
CA LYS A 182 -5.58 -9.14 -22.71
C LYS A 182 -5.04 -7.90 -23.42
N LEU A 183 -5.21 -6.73 -22.82
CA LEU A 183 -4.62 -5.50 -23.34
C LEU A 183 -3.11 -5.50 -23.12
N VAL A 184 -2.64 -5.84 -21.93
CA VAL A 184 -1.26 -5.60 -21.48
C VAL A 184 -0.32 -6.78 -21.76
N ILE A 185 -0.79 -8.02 -21.71
CA ILE A 185 0.00 -9.24 -21.91
C ILE A 185 -0.05 -9.68 -23.37
N LYS A 186 1.03 -10.27 -23.87
CA LYS A 186 1.09 -10.82 -25.24
C LYS A 186 0.00 -11.87 -25.48
N PRO A 187 -0.66 -11.85 -26.65
CA PRO A 187 -1.64 -12.88 -27.01
C PRO A 187 -1.08 -14.30 -27.11
N SER A 188 0.23 -14.44 -27.29
CA SER A 188 0.92 -15.75 -27.36
C SER A 188 1.12 -16.41 -25.99
N LEU A 189 0.81 -15.70 -24.90
CA LEU A 189 0.87 -16.25 -23.54
C LEU A 189 -0.56 -16.61 -23.13
N ASP A 190 -0.76 -17.88 -22.80
CA ASP A 190 -2.08 -18.37 -22.39
C ASP A 190 -2.45 -17.80 -21.01
N LEU A 191 -3.60 -17.14 -20.95
CA LEU A 191 -4.14 -16.55 -19.73
C LEU A 191 -5.19 -17.45 -19.10
N ASP A 192 -4.84 -18.03 -17.97
CA ASP A 192 -5.71 -18.89 -17.16
C ASP A 192 -6.43 -18.13 -16.02
N SER A 193 -7.16 -18.89 -15.19
CA SER A 193 -7.86 -18.38 -14.02
C SER A 193 -6.92 -17.78 -12.95
N HIS A 194 -5.71 -18.30 -12.79
CA HIS A 194 -4.73 -17.81 -11.83
C HIS A 194 -4.22 -16.42 -12.21
N HIS A 195 -4.00 -16.15 -13.50
CA HIS A 195 -3.63 -14.81 -13.96
C HIS A 195 -4.71 -13.79 -13.60
N TYR A 196 -5.99 -14.10 -13.86
CA TYR A 196 -7.10 -13.21 -13.50
C TYR A 196 -7.22 -13.03 -11.99
N MET A 197 -6.99 -14.07 -11.20
CA MET A 197 -6.94 -13.97 -9.74
C MET A 197 -5.84 -13.01 -9.29
N TRP A 198 -4.60 -13.16 -9.78
CA TRP A 198 -3.49 -12.29 -9.40
C TRP A 198 -3.70 -10.83 -9.83
N CYS A 199 -4.34 -10.60 -10.97
CA CYS A 199 -4.76 -9.26 -11.39
C CYS A 199 -5.72 -8.62 -10.38
N ARG A 200 -6.72 -9.37 -9.88
CA ARG A 200 -7.62 -8.90 -8.83
C ARG A 200 -6.92 -8.70 -7.49
N VAL A 201 -6.00 -9.58 -7.11
CA VAL A 201 -5.19 -9.43 -5.89
C VAL A 201 -4.38 -8.14 -5.95
N PHE A 202 -3.76 -7.85 -7.10
CA PHE A 202 -3.10 -6.57 -7.31
C PHE A 202 -4.07 -5.40 -7.12
N GLY A 203 -5.28 -5.45 -7.70
CA GLY A 203 -6.35 -4.49 -7.44
C GLY A 203 -6.72 -4.34 -5.96
N ALA A 204 -6.81 -5.44 -5.21
CA ALA A 204 -7.09 -5.44 -3.77
C ALA A 204 -6.00 -4.73 -2.97
N LEU A 205 -4.73 -4.92 -3.35
CA LEU A 205 -3.61 -4.25 -2.69
C LEU A 205 -3.66 -2.73 -2.85
N TRP A 206 -4.28 -2.23 -3.92
CA TRP A 206 -4.52 -0.79 -4.12
C TRP A 206 -5.58 -0.18 -3.19
N LEU A 207 -6.38 -0.99 -2.49
CA LEU A 207 -7.26 -0.47 -1.44
C LEU A 207 -6.48 0.02 -0.22
N THR A 208 -5.34 -0.61 0.10
CA THR A 208 -4.45 -0.15 1.19
C THR A 208 -4.04 1.32 1.00
N PRO A 209 -3.41 1.71 -0.13
CA PRO A 209 -3.06 3.10 -0.34
C PRO A 209 -4.28 4.00 -0.55
N ALA A 210 -5.37 3.51 -1.14
CA ALA A 210 -6.59 4.31 -1.32
C ALA A 210 -7.16 4.80 0.03
N VAL A 211 -7.39 3.87 0.95
CA VAL A 211 -7.88 4.18 2.30
C VAL A 211 -6.78 4.85 3.13
N GLY A 212 -5.54 4.38 3.01
CA GLY A 212 -4.38 4.93 3.72
C GLY A 212 -4.17 6.41 3.41
N SER A 213 -4.34 6.83 2.16
CA SER A 213 -4.20 8.24 1.76
C SER A 213 -5.34 9.11 2.30
N LEU A 214 -6.58 8.62 2.31
CA LEU A 214 -7.72 9.33 2.95
C LEU A 214 -7.48 9.53 4.45
N ILE A 215 -6.99 8.49 5.14
CA ILE A 215 -6.65 8.58 6.56
C ILE A 215 -5.47 9.54 6.77
N ALA A 216 -4.46 9.46 5.92
CA ALA A 216 -3.24 10.26 6.05
C ALA A 216 -3.53 11.77 5.96
N VAL A 217 -4.51 12.22 5.17
CA VAL A 217 -4.88 13.65 5.09
C VAL A 217 -5.11 14.25 6.47
N HIS A 218 -5.77 13.51 7.36
CA HIS A 218 -6.14 13.96 8.70
C HIS A 218 -5.10 13.61 9.77
N ALA A 219 -3.98 12.99 9.38
CA ALA A 219 -2.94 12.55 10.31
C ALA A 219 -1.85 13.62 10.51
N PRO A 220 -1.02 13.53 11.57
CA PRO A 220 0.11 14.45 11.76
C PRO A 220 1.14 14.37 10.62
N PRO A 221 1.89 15.45 10.31
CA PRO A 221 2.83 15.49 9.18
C PRO A 221 3.87 14.36 9.15
N ALA A 222 4.35 13.90 10.31
CA ALA A 222 5.27 12.77 10.41
C ALA A 222 4.65 11.46 9.88
N PHE A 223 3.36 11.24 10.13
CA PHE A 223 2.61 10.11 9.59
C PHE A 223 2.39 10.26 8.07
N GLN A 224 2.00 11.46 7.63
CA GLN A 224 1.82 11.75 6.20
C GLN A 224 3.10 11.49 5.40
N LEU A 225 4.25 11.92 5.92
CA LEU A 225 5.55 11.71 5.30
C LEU A 225 5.92 10.22 5.19
N THR A 226 5.62 9.44 6.24
CA THR A 226 5.89 8.00 6.25
C THR A 226 4.97 7.26 5.27
N HIS A 227 3.70 7.64 5.22
CA HIS A 227 2.76 7.12 4.22
C HIS A 227 3.19 7.46 2.80
N LEU A 228 3.59 8.70 2.53
CA LEU A 228 4.12 9.11 1.22
C LEU A 228 5.39 8.34 0.83
N LEU A 229 6.27 8.03 1.79
CA LEU A 229 7.43 7.16 1.56
C LEU A 229 7.00 5.76 1.16
N GLN A 230 6.03 5.18 1.87
CA GLN A 230 5.46 3.87 1.51
C GLN A 230 4.93 3.90 0.08
N ARG A 231 4.14 4.91 -0.29
CA ARG A 231 3.58 5.07 -1.64
C ARG A 231 4.66 5.20 -2.70
N LEU A 232 5.71 5.96 -2.41
CA LEU A 232 6.86 6.13 -3.29
C LEU A 232 7.57 4.79 -3.55
N VAL A 233 7.85 4.01 -2.50
CA VAL A 233 8.47 2.67 -2.65
C VAL A 233 7.59 1.75 -3.50
N VAL A 234 6.26 1.78 -3.30
CA VAL A 234 5.33 1.00 -4.14
C VAL A 234 5.43 1.41 -5.60
N GLN A 235 5.35 2.71 -5.91
CA GLN A 235 5.35 3.14 -7.32
C GLN A 235 6.67 2.90 -8.02
N VAL A 236 7.80 3.11 -7.33
CA VAL A 236 9.13 2.80 -7.87
C VAL A 236 9.24 1.31 -8.15
N GLY A 237 8.82 0.45 -7.21
CA GLY A 237 8.84 -1.00 -7.41
C GLY A 237 7.96 -1.46 -8.57
N ILE A 238 6.74 -0.92 -8.69
CA ILE A 238 5.83 -1.21 -9.81
C ILE A 238 6.46 -0.78 -11.15
N PHE A 239 7.06 0.41 -11.20
CA PHE A 239 7.74 0.89 -12.41
C PHE A 239 8.91 -0.01 -12.80
N VAL A 240 9.75 -0.41 -11.83
CA VAL A 240 10.85 -1.36 -12.04
C VAL A 240 10.33 -2.72 -12.54
N LEU A 241 9.19 -3.20 -12.01
CA LEU A 241 8.57 -4.43 -12.52
C LEU A 241 8.06 -4.28 -13.95
N HIS A 242 7.57 -3.11 -14.36
CA HIS A 242 7.26 -2.89 -15.76
C HIS A 242 8.51 -2.91 -16.64
N VAL A 243 9.62 -2.31 -16.18
CA VAL A 243 10.92 -2.36 -16.87
C VAL A 243 11.36 -3.82 -17.03
N TYR A 244 11.38 -4.57 -15.94
CA TYR A 244 11.73 -5.98 -15.93
C TYR A 244 10.82 -6.81 -16.85
N GLY A 245 9.51 -6.61 -16.74
CA GLY A 245 8.47 -7.23 -17.55
C GLY A 245 8.65 -7.03 -19.05
N HIS A 246 9.05 -5.83 -19.44
CA HIS A 246 9.22 -5.46 -20.83
C HIS A 246 10.54 -5.96 -21.41
N TRP A 247 11.66 -5.65 -20.76
CA TRP A 247 12.99 -5.84 -21.35
C TRP A 247 13.67 -7.16 -20.97
N ILE A 248 13.30 -7.79 -19.86
CA ILE A 248 13.96 -9.02 -19.39
C ILE A 248 13.13 -10.25 -19.73
N ILE A 249 11.88 -10.28 -19.30
CA ILE A 249 11.00 -11.45 -19.49
C ILE A 249 10.09 -11.33 -20.72
N ASN A 250 9.98 -10.12 -21.30
CA ASN A 250 9.28 -9.86 -22.55
C ASN A 250 7.83 -10.37 -22.60
N VAL A 251 7.08 -10.17 -21.51
CA VAL A 251 5.68 -10.68 -21.36
C VAL A 251 4.62 -9.74 -21.90
N PHE A 252 4.98 -8.49 -22.15
CA PHE A 252 4.02 -7.45 -22.49
C PHE A 252 3.71 -7.35 -23.99
N SER A 253 2.46 -7.11 -24.33
CA SER A 253 2.03 -6.73 -25.68
C SER A 253 2.45 -5.29 -25.98
N PRO A 254 2.50 -4.83 -27.25
CA PRO A 254 2.80 -3.43 -27.56
C PRO A 254 1.90 -2.41 -26.83
N ASN A 255 0.66 -2.78 -26.51
CA ASN A 255 -0.30 -1.90 -25.84
C ASN A 255 0.02 -1.66 -24.35
N HIS A 256 0.97 -2.40 -23.76
CA HIS A 256 1.41 -2.16 -22.38
C HIS A 256 2.03 -0.78 -22.17
N ILE A 257 2.42 -0.08 -23.24
CA ILE A 257 3.00 1.27 -23.17
C ILE A 257 2.09 2.22 -22.38
N THR A 258 0.77 2.08 -22.48
CA THR A 258 -0.19 2.87 -21.70
C THR A 258 -0.03 2.60 -20.21
N ALA A 259 -0.02 1.33 -19.79
CA ALA A 259 0.18 0.96 -18.38
C ALA A 259 1.55 1.41 -17.86
N PHE A 260 2.59 1.30 -18.69
CA PHE A 260 3.94 1.76 -18.37
C PHE A 260 4.01 3.27 -18.16
N MET A 261 3.38 4.06 -19.05
CA MET A 261 3.31 5.52 -18.93
C MET A 261 2.53 5.95 -17.69
N ILE A 262 1.42 5.29 -17.36
CA ILE A 262 0.67 5.60 -16.14
C ILE A 262 1.54 5.30 -14.90
N ALA A 263 2.24 4.17 -14.86
CA ALA A 263 3.18 3.84 -13.77
C ALA A 263 4.29 4.89 -13.64
N GLY A 264 4.88 5.35 -14.76
CA GLY A 264 5.91 6.39 -14.76
C GLY A 264 5.40 7.76 -14.29
N PHE A 265 4.20 8.15 -14.71
CA PHE A 265 3.53 9.35 -14.22
C PHE A 265 3.29 9.27 -12.71
N PHE A 266 2.79 8.13 -12.23
CA PHE A 266 2.43 7.98 -10.82
C PHE A 266 3.68 7.94 -9.92
N MET A 267 4.75 7.28 -10.36
CA MET A 267 6.07 7.35 -9.74
C MET A 267 6.56 8.81 -9.64
N SER A 268 6.51 9.57 -10.74
CA SER A 268 6.94 10.97 -10.79
C SER A 268 6.11 11.85 -9.85
N PHE A 269 4.80 11.64 -9.82
CA PHE A 269 3.87 12.30 -8.90
C PHE A 269 4.26 12.06 -7.43
N HIS A 270 4.55 10.81 -7.05
CA HIS A 270 4.94 10.48 -5.68
C HIS A 270 6.34 10.98 -5.31
N ILE A 271 7.30 10.96 -6.23
CA ILE A 271 8.63 11.57 -6.03
C ILE A 271 8.44 13.06 -5.71
N SER A 272 7.74 13.79 -6.59
CA SER A 272 7.48 15.22 -6.41
C SER A 272 6.78 15.51 -5.09
N THR A 273 5.70 14.78 -4.79
CA THR A 273 4.92 14.96 -3.57
C THR A 273 5.77 14.69 -2.33
N PHE A 274 6.50 13.57 -2.28
CA PHE A 274 7.32 13.21 -1.13
C PHE A 274 8.39 14.26 -0.83
N TYR A 275 9.16 14.73 -1.83
CA TYR A 275 10.21 15.72 -1.60
C TYR A 275 9.66 17.09 -1.22
N ARG A 276 8.52 17.51 -1.81
CA ARG A 276 7.84 18.76 -1.42
C ARG A 276 7.31 18.68 0.01
N TYR A 277 6.71 17.55 0.39
CA TYR A 277 6.21 17.31 1.74
C TYR A 277 7.37 17.28 2.74
N LYS A 278 8.44 16.53 2.43
CA LYS A 278 9.66 16.51 3.24
C LYS A 278 10.23 17.91 3.44
N LYS A 279 10.34 18.73 2.38
CA LYS A 279 10.86 20.10 2.48
C LYS A 279 9.97 20.99 3.35
N ALA A 280 8.65 20.91 3.19
CA ALA A 280 7.67 21.69 3.95
C ALA A 280 7.73 21.39 5.46
N PHE A 281 7.94 20.12 5.83
CA PHE A 281 7.84 19.67 7.23
C PHE A 281 9.17 19.24 7.88
N ALA A 282 10.29 19.31 7.15
CA ALA A 282 11.64 19.09 7.71
C ALA A 282 12.07 20.18 8.72
N ALA A 283 11.35 21.30 8.77
CA ALA A 283 11.67 22.46 9.59
C ALA A 283 10.84 22.57 10.89
N GLU A 284 9.96 21.62 11.22
CA GLU A 284 9.31 21.64 12.56
C GLU A 284 10.35 21.27 13.63
N PRO A 285 10.77 22.22 14.49
CA PRO A 285 11.75 21.91 15.51
C PRO A 285 11.10 21.02 16.56
N LYS A 286 11.87 20.03 17.05
CA LYS A 286 11.50 19.14 18.17
C LYS A 286 11.17 19.89 19.49
N SER A 287 11.20 21.22 19.51
CA SER A 287 11.18 22.08 20.70
C SER A 287 9.79 22.53 21.17
N ASN A 288 8.70 22.31 20.44
CA ASN A 288 7.37 22.80 20.87
C ASN A 288 6.56 21.82 21.73
N ILE A 289 7.09 20.61 21.98
CA ILE A 289 6.46 19.67 22.93
C ILE A 289 6.89 19.97 24.37
N SER A 290 8.12 20.44 24.60
CA SER A 290 8.58 20.84 25.94
C SER A 290 7.96 22.15 26.42
N ALA A 291 7.76 23.14 25.53
CA ALA A 291 7.17 24.42 25.90
C ALA A 291 5.68 24.33 26.32
N ARG A 292 4.92 23.37 25.76
CA ARG A 292 3.52 23.13 26.16
C ARG A 292 3.38 22.45 27.53
N VAL A 293 4.42 21.76 28.01
CA VAL A 293 4.40 21.10 29.33
C VAL A 293 4.76 22.09 30.45
N GLU A 294 5.61 23.08 30.18
CA GLU A 294 5.97 24.11 31.17
C GLU A 294 4.82 25.07 31.46
N ILE A 295 4.06 25.51 30.45
CA ILE A 295 2.95 26.45 30.65
C ILE A 295 1.80 25.81 31.46
N LYS A 296 1.68 24.47 31.44
CA LYS A 296 0.66 23.74 32.21
C LYS A 296 1.07 23.44 33.65
N LYS A 297 2.32 23.69 34.04
CA LYS A 297 2.81 23.57 35.42
C LYS A 297 2.86 24.90 36.18
N MET A 298 2.55 26.03 35.51
CA MET A 298 2.53 27.36 36.12
C MET A 298 1.11 27.97 36.20
N ARG A 299 0.06 27.16 36.15
CA ARG A 299 -1.31 27.55 36.49
C ARG A 299 -1.86 26.66 37.58
#